data_AF-A0A5D8ZDI6-F1
#
_entry.id   AF-A0A5D8ZDI6-F1
#
_cell.length_a   1.000
_cell.length_b   1.000
_cell.length_c   1.000
_cell.angle_alpha   90.00
_cell.angle_beta   90.00
_cell.angle_gamma   90.00
#
_symmetry.space_group_name_H-M   'P 1'
#
loop_
_entity.id
_entity.type
_entity.pdbx_description
1 polymer ?
#
loop_
_entity_poly.entity_id
_entity_poly.type
_entity_poly.pdbx_seq_one_letter_code
_entity_poly.pdbx_strand_id
1 'polypeptide(L)'
;MNRFALLLLLAFVVPASCLAAEPVSFYGSIWDNGGVSLRFDDIIPPGQKRTMELPAGQIVEMSVDAAGVPTVRMVDRSGKELHSSVSTPDGPNPLHFMYALCRRGVVAYSSPPVPHKSGCP
;
A
#
# COMPACT_ATOMS: atom_id res chain seq x y z
N MET A 1 -56.69 32.57 25.60
CA MET A 1 -56.81 31.93 24.27
C MET A 1 -55.41 31.65 23.76
N ASN A 2 -54.96 30.41 23.90
CA ASN A 2 -53.62 29.94 23.52
C ASN A 2 -53.55 29.77 22.01
N ARG A 3 -52.61 30.44 21.33
CA ARG A 3 -52.30 30.20 19.93
C ARG A 3 -50.93 29.57 19.81
N PHE A 4 -50.99 28.28 19.55
CA PHE A 4 -49.94 27.42 19.03
C PHE A 4 -49.24 28.06 17.83
N ALA A 5 -47.90 28.01 17.83
CA ALA A 5 -47.10 27.96 16.61
C ALA A 5 -45.76 27.30 16.97
N LEU A 6 -45.83 26.00 17.23
CA LEU A 6 -44.67 25.13 17.37
C LEU A 6 -44.49 24.40 16.03
N LEU A 7 -43.22 24.16 15.68
CA LEU A 7 -42.72 23.26 14.64
C LEU A 7 -42.77 23.77 13.20
N LEU A 8 -41.58 24.08 12.68
CA LEU A 8 -41.06 23.50 11.44
C LEU A 8 -39.58 23.87 11.29
N LEU A 9 -38.74 23.33 12.18
CA LEU A 9 -37.31 23.16 11.89
C LEU A 9 -37.20 21.87 11.07
N LEU A 10 -37.37 21.99 9.75
CA LEU A 10 -36.98 20.94 8.82
C LEU A 10 -35.45 20.88 8.85
N ALA A 11 -34.93 19.97 9.66
CA ALA A 11 -33.52 19.61 9.67
C ALA A 11 -33.16 19.07 8.29
N PHE A 12 -32.50 19.90 7.48
CA PHE A 12 -31.69 19.43 6.34
C PHE A 12 -30.51 18.66 6.91
N VAL A 13 -30.71 17.40 7.27
CA VAL A 13 -29.63 16.44 7.43
C VAL A 13 -29.18 16.11 6.01
N VAL A 14 -28.29 16.95 5.47
CA VAL A 14 -27.57 16.60 4.25
C VAL A 14 -26.78 15.35 4.59
N PRO A 15 -27.00 14.21 3.90
CA PRO A 15 -26.16 13.05 4.10
C PRO A 15 -24.77 13.45 3.61
N ALA A 16 -23.85 13.67 4.55
CA ALA A 16 -22.44 13.69 4.22
C ALA A 16 -22.12 12.29 3.70
N SER A 17 -22.09 12.13 2.38
CA SER A 17 -21.54 10.97 1.72
C SER A 17 -20.06 10.93 2.09
N CYS A 18 -19.77 10.31 3.23
CA CYS A 18 -18.42 9.92 3.61
C CYS A 18 -18.02 8.88 2.58
N LEU A 19 -17.32 9.30 1.52
CA LEU A 19 -16.71 8.37 0.57
C LEU A 19 -15.67 7.59 1.36
N ALA A 20 -16.03 6.38 1.80
CA ALA A 20 -15.08 5.47 2.38
C ALA A 20 -14.06 5.11 1.29
N ALA A 21 -12.76 5.19 1.62
CA ALA A 21 -11.72 4.75 0.72
C ALA A 21 -11.95 3.27 0.35
N GLU A 22 -11.68 2.90 -0.89
CA GLU A 22 -11.85 1.54 -1.36
C GLU A 22 -10.65 0.67 -0.95
N PRO A 23 -10.83 -0.65 -0.76
CA PRO A 23 -9.72 -1.58 -0.62
C PRO A 23 -8.80 -1.54 -1.84
N VAL A 24 -7.50 -1.65 -1.60
CA VAL A 24 -6.47 -1.52 -2.63
C VAL A 24 -5.85 -2.87 -2.93
N SER A 25 -5.76 -3.21 -4.23
CA SER A 25 -5.08 -4.44 -4.68
C SER A 25 -3.59 -4.16 -4.90
N PHE A 26 -2.73 -5.02 -4.33
CA PHE A 26 -1.29 -5.01 -4.52
C PHE A 26 -0.85 -6.25 -5.29
N TYR A 27 -0.10 -6.03 -6.36
CA TYR A 27 0.53 -7.05 -7.19
C TYR A 27 2.04 -6.88 -7.15
N GLY A 28 2.72 -7.75 -6.41
CA GLY A 28 4.15 -7.63 -6.13
C GLY A 28 4.94 -8.87 -6.53
N SER A 29 6.26 -8.73 -6.66
CA SER A 29 7.15 -9.90 -6.72
C SER A 29 8.50 -9.63 -6.05
N ILE A 30 9.08 -10.68 -5.45
CA ILE A 30 10.47 -10.71 -5.02
C ILE A 30 11.27 -11.51 -6.03
N TRP A 31 12.37 -10.92 -6.49
CA TRP A 31 13.32 -11.54 -7.38
C TRP A 31 14.61 -11.82 -6.62
N ASP A 32 15.09 -13.05 -6.73
CA ASP A 32 16.36 -13.49 -6.17
C ASP A 32 17.06 -14.41 -7.18
N ASN A 33 18.39 -14.29 -7.28
CA ASN A 33 19.24 -15.06 -8.20
C ASN A 33 18.74 -15.11 -9.65
N GLY A 34 18.13 -14.02 -10.13
CA GLY A 34 17.66 -13.87 -11.52
C GLY A 34 16.28 -14.47 -11.81
N GLY A 35 15.56 -14.96 -10.80
CA GLY A 35 14.19 -15.48 -10.93
C GLY A 35 13.24 -14.90 -9.88
N VAL A 36 11.94 -15.09 -10.08
CA VAL A 36 10.91 -14.74 -9.08
C VAL A 36 10.93 -15.80 -7.98
N SER A 37 11.24 -15.41 -6.76
CA SER A 37 11.19 -16.29 -5.59
C SER A 37 9.84 -16.25 -4.89
N LEU A 38 9.19 -15.08 -4.85
CA LEU A 38 7.90 -14.87 -4.19
C LEU A 38 7.01 -13.91 -4.98
N ARG A 39 5.70 -14.07 -4.83
CA ARG A 39 4.68 -13.20 -5.42
C ARG A 39 3.73 -12.70 -4.34
N PHE A 40 3.21 -11.50 -4.54
CA PHE A 40 2.17 -10.88 -3.74
C PHE A 40 0.97 -10.62 -4.64
N ASP A 41 -0.19 -11.03 -4.15
CA ASP A 41 -1.50 -10.75 -4.73
C ASP A 41 -2.44 -10.63 -3.53
N ASP A 42 -2.64 -9.42 -3.04
CA ASP A 42 -3.39 -9.16 -1.80
C ASP A 42 -4.25 -7.91 -1.95
N ILE A 43 -5.37 -7.89 -1.25
CA ILE A 43 -6.31 -6.78 -1.20
C ILE A 43 -6.34 -6.25 0.23
N ILE A 44 -5.88 -5.01 0.40
CA ILE A 44 -5.70 -4.40 1.71
C ILE A 44 -6.76 -3.30 1.91
N PRO A 45 -7.63 -3.41 2.93
CA PRO A 45 -8.56 -2.35 3.27
C PRO A 45 -7.85 -1.09 3.81
N PRO A 46 -8.48 0.10 3.71
CA PRO A 46 -7.95 1.32 4.31
C PRO A 46 -7.71 1.17 5.82
N GLY A 47 -6.63 1.80 6.30
CA GLY A 47 -6.17 1.72 7.68
C GLY A 47 -5.53 0.37 8.05
N GLN A 48 -5.32 -0.55 7.11
CA GLN A 48 -4.70 -1.84 7.36
C GLN A 48 -3.30 -1.96 6.74
N LYS A 49 -2.56 -2.95 7.23
CA LYS A 49 -1.27 -3.36 6.68
C LYS A 49 -1.15 -4.87 6.59
N ARG A 50 -0.35 -5.32 5.64
CA ARG A 50 0.08 -6.71 5.43
C ARG A 50 1.59 -6.75 5.39
N THR A 51 2.15 -7.82 5.96
CA THR A 51 3.60 -8.01 6.03
C THR A 51 3.97 -9.40 5.58
N MET A 52 5.11 -9.53 4.91
CA MET A 52 5.70 -10.82 4.55
C MET A 52 7.17 -10.83 4.92
N GLU A 53 7.57 -11.83 5.69
CA GLU A 53 8.96 -12.09 5.99
C GLU A 53 9.61 -12.87 4.85
N LEU A 54 10.78 -12.42 4.41
CA LEU A 54 11.57 -13.06 3.37
C LEU A 54 12.58 -14.03 4.00
N PRO A 55 13.10 -15.04 3.26
CA PRO A 55 14.04 -16.02 3.83
C PRO A 55 15.32 -15.41 4.44
N ALA A 56 15.79 -14.28 3.91
CA ALA A 56 16.92 -13.54 4.46
C ALA A 56 16.55 -12.61 5.64
N GLY A 57 15.28 -12.62 6.06
CA GLY A 57 14.68 -11.93 7.22
C GLY A 57 14.39 -10.44 7.01
N GLN A 58 14.49 -9.94 5.78
CA GLN A 58 13.83 -8.69 5.43
C GLN A 58 12.32 -8.88 5.51
N ILE A 59 11.59 -7.80 5.75
CA ILE A 59 10.13 -7.80 5.77
C ILE A 59 9.65 -6.81 4.72
N VAL A 60 8.72 -7.26 3.88
CA VAL A 60 7.97 -6.41 2.97
C VAL A 60 6.67 -6.04 3.65
N GLU A 61 6.38 -4.75 3.72
CA GLU A 61 5.17 -4.19 4.28
C GLU A 61 4.36 -3.49 3.19
N MET A 62 3.10 -3.85 3.05
CA MET A 62 2.12 -3.19 2.20
C MET A 62 1.07 -2.58 3.13
N SER A 63 0.79 -1.30 3.00
CA SER A 63 -0.19 -0.63 3.85
C SER A 63 -1.05 0.32 3.04
N VAL A 64 -2.28 0.52 3.50
CA VAL A 64 -3.20 1.51 2.98
C VAL A 64 -3.59 2.40 4.15
N ASP A 65 -3.35 3.70 4.05
CA ASP A 65 -3.77 4.61 5.11
C ASP A 65 -5.30 4.80 5.13
N ALA A 66 -5.82 5.58 6.08
CA ALA A 66 -7.25 5.81 6.19
C ALA A 66 -7.85 6.60 4.99
N ALA A 67 -7.01 7.34 4.27
CA ALA A 67 -7.39 8.06 3.05
C ALA A 67 -7.31 7.19 1.79
N GLY A 68 -6.89 5.93 1.92
CA GLY A 68 -6.73 5.02 0.79
C GLY A 68 -5.36 5.09 0.13
N VAL A 69 -4.39 5.81 0.70
CA VAL A 69 -3.06 5.97 0.11
C VAL A 69 -2.24 4.68 0.32
N PRO A 70 -1.87 3.98 -0.76
CA PRO A 70 -1.04 2.78 -0.70
C PRO A 70 0.43 3.11 -0.46
N THR A 71 1.10 2.30 0.34
CA THR A 71 2.55 2.33 0.58
C THR A 71 3.11 0.92 0.53
N VAL A 72 4.28 0.77 -0.08
CA VAL A 72 5.11 -0.43 -0.04
C VAL A 72 6.45 -0.06 0.58
N ARG A 73 6.87 -0.82 1.59
CA ARG A 73 8.14 -0.64 2.29
C ARG A 73 8.88 -1.97 2.43
N MET A 74 10.20 -1.94 2.38
CA MET A 74 11.04 -3.05 2.78
C MET A 74 11.90 -2.61 3.97
N VAL A 75 11.90 -3.41 5.03
CA VAL A 75 12.73 -3.23 6.22
C VAL A 75 13.64 -4.44 6.43
N ASP A 76 14.77 -4.25 7.09
CA ASP A 76 15.61 -5.37 7.53
C ASP A 76 15.13 -5.98 8.86
N ARG A 77 15.82 -7.03 9.32
CA ARG A 77 15.51 -7.73 10.60
C ARG A 77 15.52 -6.82 11.83
N SER A 78 16.24 -5.69 11.77
CA SER A 78 16.29 -4.72 12.86
C SER A 78 15.17 -3.68 12.79
N GLY A 79 14.33 -3.73 11.75
CA GLY A 79 13.29 -2.75 11.47
C GLY A 79 13.80 -1.51 10.75
N LYS A 80 15.07 -1.48 10.31
CA LYS A 80 15.60 -0.36 9.53
C LYS A 80 15.03 -0.40 8.12
N GLU A 81 14.53 0.73 7.66
CA GLU A 81 14.03 0.90 6.29
C GLU A 81 15.15 0.76 5.26
N LEU A 82 14.95 -0.15 4.30
CA LEU A 82 15.81 -0.36 3.14
C LEU A 82 15.26 0.37 1.91
N HIS A 83 13.94 0.45 1.78
CA HIS A 83 13.26 1.18 0.72
C HIS A 83 11.81 1.49 1.11
N SER A 84 11.26 2.60 0.64
CA SER A 84 9.84 2.94 0.75
C SER A 84 9.35 3.62 -0.53
N SER A 85 8.13 3.27 -0.94
CA SER A 85 7.42 3.89 -2.06
C SER A 85 5.96 4.09 -1.67
N VAL A 86 5.45 5.29 -1.92
CA VAL A 86 4.08 5.73 -1.61
C VAL A 86 3.43 6.16 -2.91
N SER A 87 2.13 5.89 -3.08
CA SER A 87 1.41 6.41 -4.23
C SER A 87 1.33 7.92 -4.19
N THR A 88 1.59 8.54 -5.34
CA THR A 88 1.09 9.89 -5.58
C THR A 88 -0.39 9.80 -5.93
N PRO A 89 -1.17 10.87 -5.70
CA PRO A 89 -2.60 10.92 -6.05
C PRO A 89 -2.90 10.55 -7.52
N ASP A 90 -1.93 10.74 -8.42
CA ASP A 90 -2.10 10.58 -9.86
C ASP A 90 -1.41 9.31 -10.43
N GLY A 91 -0.85 8.43 -9.60
CA GLY A 91 0.03 7.35 -10.03
C GLY A 91 -0.39 5.95 -9.56
N PRO A 92 -0.31 4.91 -10.41
CA PRO A 92 -0.61 3.53 -10.03
C PRO A 92 0.50 2.88 -9.17
N ASN A 93 1.59 3.59 -8.89
CA ASN A 93 2.64 3.10 -7.99
C ASN A 93 2.16 3.23 -6.55
N PRO A 94 2.51 2.34 -5.60
CA PRO A 94 3.27 1.11 -5.76
C PRO A 94 2.36 -0.11 -5.92
N LEU A 95 1.19 0.01 -6.55
CA LEU A 95 0.22 -1.10 -6.65
C LEU A 95 0.81 -2.29 -7.42
N HIS A 96 1.63 -2.02 -8.43
CA HIS A 96 2.34 -3.02 -9.22
C HIS A 96 3.84 -2.85 -9.04
N PHE A 97 4.49 -3.72 -8.27
CA PHE A 97 5.88 -3.53 -7.89
C PHE A 97 6.74 -4.79 -7.98
N MET A 98 8.04 -4.58 -7.96
CA MET A 98 9.02 -5.63 -7.78
C MET A 98 10.15 -5.15 -6.87
N TYR A 99 10.59 -6.04 -5.99
CA TYR A 99 11.91 -5.94 -5.36
C TYR A 99 12.84 -7.00 -5.93
N ALA A 100 14.06 -6.62 -6.27
CA ALA A 100 15.15 -7.56 -6.50
C ALA A 100 16.13 -7.50 -5.33
N LEU A 101 16.32 -8.64 -4.68
CA LEU A 101 17.31 -8.81 -3.63
C LEU A 101 18.65 -9.13 -4.27
N CYS A 102 19.62 -8.25 -4.03
CA CYS A 102 20.95 -8.37 -4.60
C CYS A 102 21.92 -9.00 -3.60
N ARG A 103 23.04 -9.53 -4.12
CA ARG A 103 24.16 -9.93 -3.27
C ARG A 103 24.60 -8.74 -2.42
N ARG A 104 25.00 -9.00 -1.16
CA ARG A 104 25.39 -7.99 -0.16
C ARG A 104 24.26 -7.13 0.42
N GLY A 105 23.01 -7.54 0.28
CA GLY A 105 21.88 -6.89 0.96
C GLY A 105 21.40 -5.59 0.31
N VAL A 106 21.85 -5.29 -0.91
CA VAL A 106 21.30 -4.20 -1.71
C VAL A 106 19.91 -4.61 -2.21
N VAL A 107 18.98 -3.67 -2.21
CA VAL A 107 17.61 -3.85 -2.68
C VAL A 107 17.41 -2.94 -3.88
N ALA A 108 17.01 -3.51 -5.01
CA ALA A 108 16.52 -2.74 -6.15
C ALA A 108 14.99 -2.78 -6.16
N TYR A 109 14.36 -1.64 -6.43
CA TYR A 109 12.91 -1.50 -6.50
C TYR A 109 12.50 -0.96 -7.86
N SER A 110 11.35 -1.44 -8.36
CA SER A 110 10.72 -0.88 -9.56
C SER A 110 9.20 -0.94 -9.47
N SER A 111 8.56 0.13 -9.93
CA SER A 111 7.11 0.24 -10.13
C SER A 111 6.89 1.15 -11.36
N PRO A 112 6.35 0.63 -12.48
CA PRO A 112 5.88 -0.75 -12.69
C PRO A 112 7.04 -1.78 -12.69
N PRO A 113 6.74 -3.09 -12.58
CA PRO A 113 7.76 -4.13 -12.61
C PRO A 113 8.52 -4.16 -13.96
N VAL A 114 9.85 -4.13 -13.93
CA VAL A 114 10.73 -4.26 -15.11
C VAL A 114 11.38 -5.66 -15.19
N PRO A 115 10.79 -6.62 -15.92
CA PRO A 115 11.35 -7.97 -16.01
C PRO A 115 12.79 -7.94 -16.56
N HIS A 116 13.63 -8.86 -16.08
CA HIS A 116 15.04 -9.02 -16.48
C HIS A 116 16.01 -7.90 -16.09
N LYS A 117 15.56 -6.86 -15.41
CA LYS A 117 16.45 -5.87 -14.81
C LYS A 117 16.67 -6.23 -13.35
N SER A 118 17.63 -7.12 -13.08
CA SER A 118 18.25 -7.13 -11.75
C SER A 118 18.97 -5.78 -11.64
N GLY A 119 18.31 -4.74 -11.14
CA GLY A 119 18.92 -3.43 -10.84
C GLY A 119 20.00 -3.48 -9.76
N CYS A 120 20.54 -4.69 -9.53
CA CYS A 120 21.67 -4.98 -8.72
C CYS A 120 22.93 -4.45 -9.42
N PRO A 121 23.68 -3.54 -8.79
CA PRO A 121 24.96 -3.09 -9.30
C PRO A 121 25.99 -4.23 -9.36
#